data_AF-A0A5C4P281-F1
#
_entry.id   AF-A0A5C4P281-F1
#
_cell.length_a   1.000
_cell.length_b   1.000
_cell.length_c   1.000
_cell.angle_alpha   90.00
_cell.angle_beta   90.00
_cell.angle_gamma   90.00
#
_symmetry.space_group_name_H-M   'P 1'
#
loop_
_entity.id
_entity.type
_entity.pdbx_description
1 polymer ?
#
loop_
_entity_poly.entity_id
_entity_poly.type
_entity_poly.pdbx_seq_one_letter_code
_entity_poly.pdbx_strand_id
1 'polypeptide(L)'
;RFAPADIGFALVEHDLQALAPEARQPAVEQLSQEEARAAFDLSSGPLIRGRLLRMAEDEHILLVTQHHIVSDGWSVAVLIGEFNALYAAFSQDREDPLPPLALQYADYAAWQQQHLQGERLQAQTQFWKEHLTGAPALLELPADHPRPQVQSYQGAALALQLPAPLSARLRRFSQQRGLTPFMTLLGAWSILLSRLSNQAEVVVGTPVANRPRRETEALIGFFVNTLALRIDVPADSPVEQLLERIKATTLDAYGHQDLPFEQVVEALQPERSLGHSPLFQAMLVLGNTPQDQALELPGLSLSPLAQPTGTTQF
;
A
#
# COMPACT_ATOMS: atom_id res chain seq x y z
N ARG A 1 12.22 17.88 -8.32
CA ARG A 1 12.91 17.89 -9.63
C ARG A 1 12.86 16.46 -10.15
N PHE A 2 12.54 16.23 -11.42
CA PHE A 2 12.61 14.88 -11.99
C PHE A 2 14.07 14.55 -12.30
N ALA A 3 14.48 13.30 -12.07
CA ALA A 3 15.79 12.84 -12.50
C ALA A 3 15.86 12.86 -14.04
N PRO A 4 17.05 13.07 -14.63
CA PRO A 4 17.24 12.94 -16.08
C PRO A 4 16.79 11.55 -16.58
N ALA A 5 16.20 11.48 -17.76
CA ALA A 5 15.69 10.23 -18.32
C ALA A 5 16.81 9.20 -18.62
N ASP A 6 18.04 9.67 -18.80
CA ASP A 6 19.24 8.89 -19.07
C ASP A 6 20.01 8.48 -17.81
N ILE A 7 19.51 8.79 -16.60
CA ILE A 7 20.17 8.42 -15.33
C ILE A 7 20.29 6.90 -15.15
N GLY A 8 19.45 6.13 -15.86
CA GLY A 8 19.45 4.67 -15.82
C GLY A 8 19.02 4.08 -14.48
N PHE A 9 19.26 2.78 -14.32
CA PHE A 9 19.03 2.04 -13.09
C PHE A 9 20.36 1.69 -12.44
N ALA A 10 20.58 2.19 -11.22
CA ALA A 10 21.78 1.90 -10.45
C ALA A 10 21.72 0.45 -9.92
N LEU A 11 22.44 -0.45 -10.57
CA LEU A 11 22.59 -1.85 -10.17
C LEU A 11 24.03 -2.09 -9.69
N VAL A 12 24.18 -2.43 -8.40
CA VAL A 12 25.49 -2.75 -7.82
C VAL A 12 25.65 -4.26 -7.71
N GLU A 13 26.70 -4.80 -8.32
CA GLU A 13 27.03 -6.23 -8.24
C GLU A 13 27.92 -6.53 -7.04
N HIS A 14 27.59 -7.61 -6.32
CA HIS A 14 28.39 -8.17 -5.22
C HIS A 14 28.71 -9.63 -5.53
N ASP A 15 29.99 -9.94 -5.74
CA ASP A 15 30.44 -11.32 -5.91
C ASP A 15 30.60 -12.02 -4.56
N LEU A 16 29.66 -12.89 -4.22
CA LEU A 16 29.69 -13.70 -3.00
C LEU A 16 30.28 -15.10 -3.25
N GLN A 17 30.61 -15.44 -4.49
CA GLN A 17 31.22 -16.74 -4.81
C GLN A 17 32.57 -16.91 -4.13
N ALA A 18 33.33 -15.82 -3.98
CA ALA A 18 34.64 -15.79 -3.33
C ALA A 18 34.57 -16.06 -1.81
N LEU A 19 33.38 -15.95 -1.19
CA LEU A 19 33.19 -16.25 0.21
C LEU A 19 33.07 -17.76 0.45
N ALA A 20 33.56 -18.20 1.61
CA ALA A 20 33.33 -19.56 2.09
C ALA A 20 31.81 -19.83 2.19
N PRO A 21 31.33 -21.06 1.88
CA PRO A 21 29.91 -21.38 1.84
C PRO A 21 29.12 -20.95 3.09
N GLU A 22 29.70 -21.14 4.27
CA GLU A 22 29.12 -20.76 5.56
C GLU A 22 28.98 -19.24 5.77
N ALA A 23 29.74 -18.42 5.04
CA ALA A 23 29.71 -16.96 5.13
C ALA A 23 28.75 -16.32 4.11
N ARG A 24 28.30 -17.06 3.10
CA ARG A 24 27.45 -16.53 2.02
C ARG A 24 26.06 -16.12 2.52
N GLN A 25 25.40 -17.01 3.27
CA GLN A 25 24.05 -16.72 3.78
C GLN A 25 24.02 -15.52 4.75
N PRO A 26 24.93 -15.40 5.74
CA PRO A 26 25.05 -14.18 6.54
C PRO A 26 25.31 -12.92 5.72
N ALA A 27 26.13 -13.00 4.66
CA ALA A 27 26.39 -11.87 3.77
C ALA A 27 25.13 -11.44 2.98
N VAL A 28 24.34 -12.40 2.50
CA VAL A 28 23.05 -12.12 1.84
C VAL A 28 22.10 -11.39 2.79
N GLU A 29 21.98 -11.87 4.03
CA GLU A 29 21.12 -11.24 5.04
C GLU A 29 21.57 -9.82 5.38
N GLN A 30 22.87 -9.62 5.57
CA GLN A 30 23.46 -8.31 5.83
C GLN A 30 23.20 -7.35 4.67
N LEU A 31 23.55 -7.73 3.43
CA LEU A 31 23.39 -6.88 2.25
C LEU A 31 21.91 -6.57 1.97
N SER A 32 21.01 -7.53 2.22
CA SER A 32 19.56 -7.31 2.11
C SER A 32 19.06 -6.28 3.13
N GLN A 33 19.53 -6.35 4.39
CA GLN A 33 19.16 -5.37 5.41
C GLN A 33 19.75 -3.98 5.15
N GLU A 34 21.01 -3.91 4.72
CA GLU A 34 21.65 -2.65 4.33
C GLU A 34 20.88 -1.99 3.18
N GLU A 35 20.53 -2.78 2.17
CA GLU A 35 19.80 -2.29 1.00
C GLU A 35 18.40 -1.78 1.37
N ALA A 36 17.67 -2.52 2.20
CA ALA A 36 16.33 -2.13 2.68
C ALA A 36 16.34 -0.90 3.61
N ARG A 37 17.42 -0.69 4.38
CA ARG A 37 17.52 0.41 5.36
C ARG A 37 18.19 1.66 4.81
N ALA A 38 18.99 1.55 3.76
CA ALA A 38 19.69 2.70 3.21
C ALA A 38 18.69 3.75 2.70
N ALA A 39 18.73 4.94 3.28
CA ALA A 39 17.81 6.01 2.91
C ALA A 39 18.03 6.47 1.47
N PHE A 40 16.98 7.00 0.86
CA PHE A 40 17.07 7.74 -0.40
C PHE A 40 17.15 9.23 -0.11
N ASP A 41 17.96 9.96 -0.88
CA ASP A 41 17.87 11.41 -0.94
C ASP A 41 16.76 11.80 -1.93
N LEU A 42 15.63 12.26 -1.38
CA LEU A 42 14.46 12.68 -2.15
C LEU A 42 14.71 13.88 -3.06
N SER A 43 15.83 14.60 -2.86
CA SER A 43 16.17 15.79 -3.63
C SER A 43 17.00 15.49 -4.88
N SER A 44 17.72 14.37 -4.94
CA SER A 44 18.75 14.12 -5.96
C SER A 44 18.49 12.91 -6.88
N GLY A 45 17.70 11.91 -6.47
CA GLY A 45 17.33 10.76 -7.31
C GLY A 45 18.52 9.94 -7.87
N PRO A 46 18.28 8.79 -8.54
CA PRO A 46 17.00 8.12 -8.74
C PRO A 46 16.47 7.51 -7.42
N LEU A 47 15.14 7.37 -7.31
CA LEU A 47 14.48 6.84 -6.11
C LEU A 47 14.16 5.34 -6.22
N ILE A 48 14.94 4.66 -7.05
CA ILE A 48 14.92 3.23 -7.31
C ILE A 48 16.37 2.78 -7.56
N ARG A 49 16.76 1.63 -7.01
CA ARG A 49 18.10 1.04 -7.16
C ARG A 49 18.03 -0.47 -6.98
N GLY A 50 19.10 -1.17 -7.32
CA GLY A 50 19.19 -2.60 -7.09
C GLY A 50 20.58 -3.08 -6.72
N ARG A 51 20.62 -4.29 -6.18
CA ARG A 51 21.85 -5.06 -5.96
C ARG A 51 21.71 -6.44 -6.58
N LEU A 52 22.74 -6.89 -7.27
CA LEU A 52 22.84 -8.25 -7.77
C LEU A 52 23.89 -9.00 -6.95
N LEU A 53 23.45 -9.97 -6.15
CA LEU A 53 24.34 -10.81 -5.34
C LEU A 53 24.60 -12.10 -6.11
N ARG A 54 25.85 -12.32 -6.51
CA ARG A 54 26.26 -13.49 -7.29
C ARG A 54 26.67 -14.62 -6.35
N MET A 55 25.88 -15.69 -6.30
CA MET A 55 26.05 -16.83 -5.38
C MET A 55 26.85 -17.97 -6.02
N ALA A 56 26.62 -18.21 -7.31
CA ALA A 56 27.31 -19.14 -8.19
C ALA A 56 27.26 -18.62 -9.64
N GLU A 57 27.79 -19.37 -10.61
CA GLU A 57 27.79 -18.97 -12.03
C GLU A 57 26.36 -18.82 -12.58
N ASP A 58 25.44 -19.66 -12.12
CA ASP A 58 24.04 -19.75 -12.52
C ASP A 58 23.05 -19.38 -11.39
N GLU A 59 23.55 -18.92 -10.25
CA GLU A 59 22.73 -18.59 -9.07
C GLU A 59 22.98 -17.15 -8.62
N HIS A 60 21.90 -16.35 -8.62
CA HIS A 60 21.94 -14.93 -8.28
C HIS A 60 20.74 -14.53 -7.43
N ILE A 61 20.93 -13.50 -6.61
CA ILE A 61 19.85 -12.83 -5.86
C ILE A 61 19.77 -11.39 -6.35
N LEU A 62 18.62 -11.01 -6.90
CA LEU A 62 18.33 -9.63 -7.28
C LEU A 62 17.52 -8.95 -6.19
N LEU A 63 18.09 -7.89 -5.63
CA LEU A 63 17.39 -6.96 -4.73
C LEU A 63 17.00 -5.72 -5.52
N VAL A 64 15.74 -5.32 -5.45
CA VAL A 64 15.25 -4.06 -6.04
C VAL A 64 14.55 -3.27 -4.94
N THR A 65 15.01 -2.04 -4.72
CA THR A 65 14.47 -1.14 -3.69
C THR A 65 14.02 0.13 -4.35
N GLN A 66 12.82 0.58 -4.03
CA GLN A 66 12.26 1.84 -4.50
C GLN A 66 11.57 2.58 -3.36
N HIS A 67 11.67 3.91 -3.38
CA HIS A 67 10.98 4.74 -2.41
C HIS A 67 9.48 4.83 -2.76
N HIS A 68 8.60 4.68 -1.77
CA HIS A 68 7.15 4.67 -1.98
C HIS A 68 6.59 5.99 -2.57
N ILE A 69 7.35 7.08 -2.54
CA ILE A 69 6.98 8.37 -3.16
C ILE A 69 6.91 8.32 -4.70
N VAL A 70 7.59 7.36 -5.34
CA VAL A 70 7.60 7.21 -6.82
C VAL A 70 6.83 5.99 -7.30
N SER A 71 6.31 5.16 -6.39
CA SER A 71 5.60 3.94 -6.74
C SER A 71 4.67 3.51 -5.63
N ASP A 72 3.55 2.88 -6.01
CA ASP A 72 2.62 2.21 -5.10
C ASP A 72 2.48 0.71 -5.44
N GLY A 73 1.63 -0.01 -4.71
CA GLY A 73 1.41 -1.45 -4.93
C GLY A 73 0.85 -1.78 -6.33
N TRP A 74 0.11 -0.85 -6.95
CA TRP A 74 -0.35 -1.00 -8.34
C TRP A 74 0.82 -0.84 -9.32
N SER A 75 1.66 0.17 -9.10
CA SER A 75 2.84 0.44 -9.91
C SER A 75 3.86 -0.71 -9.88
N VAL A 76 3.98 -1.41 -8.75
CA VAL A 76 4.80 -2.63 -8.67
C VAL A 76 4.30 -3.71 -9.63
N ALA A 77 2.98 -3.90 -9.74
CA ALA A 77 2.42 -4.85 -10.68
C ALA A 77 2.66 -4.45 -12.15
N VAL A 78 2.52 -3.15 -12.46
CA VAL A 78 2.85 -2.61 -13.79
C VAL A 78 4.33 -2.87 -14.10
N LEU A 79 5.23 -2.54 -13.16
CA LEU A 79 6.67 -2.76 -13.31
C LEU A 79 7.01 -4.22 -13.55
N ILE A 80 6.39 -5.17 -12.82
CA ILE A 80 6.61 -6.61 -13.03
C ILE A 80 6.16 -7.03 -14.43
N GLY A 81 4.98 -6.58 -14.88
CA GLY A 81 4.47 -6.90 -16.21
C GLY A 81 5.34 -6.35 -17.35
N GLU A 82 5.77 -5.09 -17.22
CA GLU A 82 6.68 -4.46 -18.16
C GLU A 82 8.06 -5.15 -18.16
N PHE A 83 8.57 -5.51 -16.99
CA PHE A 83 9.85 -6.20 -16.86
C PHE A 83 9.82 -7.60 -17.49
N ASN A 84 8.73 -8.36 -17.33
CA ASN A 84 8.53 -9.63 -18.04
C ASN A 84 8.56 -9.45 -19.56
N ALA A 85 7.83 -8.45 -20.08
CA ALA A 85 7.76 -8.18 -21.52
C ALA A 85 9.11 -7.74 -22.11
N LEU A 86 9.79 -6.80 -21.44
CA LEU A 86 11.09 -6.28 -21.85
C LEU A 86 12.17 -7.35 -21.80
N TYR A 87 12.22 -8.14 -20.72
CA TYR A 87 13.20 -9.22 -20.60
C TYR A 87 12.97 -10.29 -21.68
N ALA A 88 11.73 -10.69 -21.94
CA ALA A 88 11.42 -11.68 -22.98
C ALA A 88 11.81 -11.20 -24.40
N ALA A 89 11.66 -9.90 -24.68
CA ALA A 89 12.09 -9.30 -25.94
C ALA A 89 13.62 -9.20 -26.05
N PHE A 90 14.27 -8.59 -25.06
CA PHE A 90 15.70 -8.33 -25.08
C PHE A 90 16.56 -9.60 -24.97
N SER A 91 16.09 -10.63 -24.26
CA SER A 91 16.76 -11.95 -24.24
C SER A 91 16.77 -12.67 -25.60
N GLN A 92 16.00 -12.18 -26.57
CA GLN A 92 15.92 -12.69 -27.93
C GLN A 92 16.37 -11.64 -28.96
N ASP A 93 17.09 -10.59 -28.53
CA ASP A 93 17.56 -9.49 -29.36
C ASP A 93 16.42 -8.77 -30.14
N ARG A 94 15.21 -8.75 -29.59
CA ARG A 94 14.06 -8.02 -30.15
C ARG A 94 14.00 -6.60 -29.58
N GLU A 95 13.32 -5.70 -30.29
CA GLU A 95 13.09 -4.32 -29.84
C GLU A 95 12.09 -4.24 -28.68
N ASP A 96 12.01 -3.08 -28.03
CA ASP A 96 11.05 -2.77 -26.97
C ASP A 96 9.61 -2.97 -27.47
N PRO A 97 8.85 -3.93 -26.90
CA PRO A 97 7.49 -4.22 -27.32
C PRO A 97 6.43 -3.31 -26.67
N LEU A 98 6.81 -2.46 -25.71
CA LEU A 98 5.87 -1.66 -24.94
C LEU A 98 5.40 -0.45 -25.74
N PRO A 99 4.09 -0.15 -25.74
CA PRO A 99 3.60 1.07 -26.36
C PRO A 99 4.06 2.30 -25.58
N PRO A 100 4.30 3.44 -26.25
CA PRO A 100 4.62 4.68 -25.55
C PRO A 100 3.45 5.10 -24.65
N LEU A 101 3.77 5.57 -23.44
CA LEU A 101 2.77 6.09 -22.51
C LEU A 101 2.16 7.39 -23.05
N ALA A 102 0.83 7.47 -23.06
CA ALA A 102 0.10 8.65 -23.49
C ALA A 102 0.20 9.82 -22.49
N LEU A 103 0.50 9.53 -21.23
CA LEU A 103 0.62 10.46 -20.11
C LEU A 103 1.82 10.06 -19.26
N GLN A 104 2.35 11.01 -18.50
CA GLN A 104 3.34 10.79 -17.45
C GLN A 104 2.73 11.07 -16.08
N TYR A 105 3.32 10.55 -15.01
CA TYR A 105 2.88 10.85 -13.64
C TYR A 105 2.86 12.36 -13.34
N ALA A 106 3.78 13.12 -13.95
CA ALA A 106 3.80 14.58 -13.86
C ALA A 106 2.51 15.23 -14.39
N ASP A 107 1.94 14.70 -15.48
CA ASP A 107 0.68 15.19 -16.05
C ASP A 107 -0.48 14.92 -15.09
N TYR A 108 -0.50 13.73 -14.48
CA TYR A 108 -1.47 13.39 -13.44
C TYR A 108 -1.36 14.33 -12.23
N ALA A 109 -0.15 14.58 -11.72
CA ALA A 109 0.06 15.46 -10.59
C ALA A 109 -0.39 16.91 -10.88
N ALA A 110 -0.07 17.43 -12.07
CA ALA A 110 -0.53 18.74 -12.51
C ALA A 110 -2.07 18.79 -12.66
N TRP A 111 -2.67 17.75 -13.24
CA TRP A 111 -4.12 17.62 -13.34
C TRP A 111 -4.78 17.57 -11.96
N GLN A 112 -4.29 16.77 -11.02
CA GLN A 112 -4.84 16.65 -9.66
C GLN A 112 -4.83 18.01 -8.97
N GLN A 113 -3.72 18.75 -9.05
CA GLN A 113 -3.60 20.07 -8.45
C GLN A 113 -4.59 21.08 -9.05
N GLN A 114 -4.83 21.04 -10.36
CA GLN A 114 -5.78 21.94 -11.04
C GLN A 114 -7.24 21.55 -10.78
N HIS A 115 -7.51 20.25 -10.76
CA HIS A 115 -8.86 19.69 -10.62
C HIS A 115 -9.41 19.83 -9.21
N LEU A 116 -8.55 19.75 -8.20
CA LEU A 116 -8.89 19.88 -6.78
C LEU A 116 -8.75 21.34 -6.30
N GLN A 117 -9.55 22.24 -6.87
CA GLN A 117 -9.59 23.66 -6.52
C GLN A 117 -11.02 24.17 -6.39
N GLY A 118 -11.17 25.40 -5.86
CA GLY A 118 -12.45 26.10 -5.79
C GLY A 118 -13.54 25.30 -5.06
N GLU A 119 -14.74 25.25 -5.67
CA GLU A 119 -15.90 24.56 -5.10
C GLU A 119 -15.67 23.06 -4.90
N ARG A 120 -14.90 22.40 -5.78
CA ARG A 120 -14.60 20.96 -5.64
C ARG A 120 -13.79 20.69 -4.38
N LEU A 121 -12.72 21.48 -4.16
CA LEU A 121 -11.92 21.37 -2.94
C LEU A 121 -12.79 21.61 -1.70
N GLN A 122 -13.62 22.65 -1.71
CA GLN A 122 -14.52 22.95 -0.59
C GLN A 122 -15.50 21.82 -0.29
N ALA A 123 -16.14 21.25 -1.32
CA ALA A 123 -17.08 20.14 -1.16
C ALA A 123 -16.39 18.90 -0.59
N GLN A 124 -15.21 18.55 -1.12
CA GLN A 124 -14.39 17.45 -0.62
C GLN A 124 -14.01 17.66 0.84
N THR A 125 -13.47 18.83 1.18
CA THR A 125 -13.07 19.17 2.55
C THR A 125 -14.26 19.16 3.51
N GLN A 126 -15.41 19.69 3.10
CA GLN A 126 -16.61 19.75 3.93
C GLN A 126 -17.13 18.35 4.27
N PHE A 127 -17.20 17.44 3.28
CA PHE A 127 -17.57 16.05 3.51
C PHE A 127 -16.67 15.41 4.58
N TRP A 128 -15.35 15.50 4.42
CA TRP A 128 -14.42 14.87 5.36
C TRP A 128 -14.49 15.49 6.75
N LYS A 129 -14.72 16.80 6.85
CA LYS A 129 -14.98 17.46 8.12
C LYS A 129 -16.23 16.89 8.79
N GLU A 130 -17.36 16.86 8.09
CA GLU A 130 -18.62 16.35 8.64
C GLU A 130 -18.52 14.88 9.05
N HIS A 131 -17.97 14.05 8.17
CA HIS A 131 -17.78 12.61 8.39
C HIS A 131 -16.94 12.30 9.65
N LEU A 132 -15.85 13.06 9.86
CA LEU A 132 -14.90 12.83 10.95
C LEU A 132 -15.14 13.73 12.17
N THR A 133 -16.16 14.58 12.17
CA THR A 133 -16.47 15.47 13.30
C THR A 133 -16.88 14.65 14.53
N GLY A 134 -16.10 14.75 15.61
CA GLY A 134 -16.35 14.00 16.84
C GLY A 134 -15.93 12.54 16.78
N ALA A 135 -15.18 12.14 15.73
CA ALA A 135 -14.57 10.82 15.68
C ALA A 135 -13.63 10.61 16.89
N PRO A 136 -13.52 9.37 17.41
CA PRO A 136 -12.59 9.08 18.50
C PRO A 136 -11.15 9.39 18.07
N ALA A 137 -10.42 10.13 18.90
CA ALA A 137 -9.03 10.51 18.61
C ALA A 137 -8.08 9.30 18.64
N LEU A 138 -8.43 8.28 19.44
CA LEU A 138 -7.62 7.10 19.68
C LEU A 138 -8.51 5.85 19.76
N LEU A 139 -8.05 4.77 19.12
CA LEU A 139 -8.58 3.42 19.29
C LEU A 139 -7.98 2.78 20.55
N GLU A 140 -8.82 2.51 21.55
CA GLU A 140 -8.40 2.05 22.88
C GLU A 140 -8.37 0.53 23.01
N LEU A 141 -7.48 -0.13 22.26
CA LEU A 141 -7.31 -1.58 22.36
C LEU A 141 -6.62 -1.99 23.68
N PRO A 142 -6.96 -3.17 24.24
CA PRO A 142 -6.19 -3.76 25.33
C PRO A 142 -4.75 -4.00 24.87
N ALA A 143 -3.78 -3.49 25.63
CA ALA A 143 -2.36 -3.57 25.30
C ALA A 143 -1.56 -4.22 26.43
N ASP A 144 -0.58 -5.05 26.08
CA ASP A 144 0.33 -5.69 27.03
C ASP A 144 1.36 -4.71 27.63
N HIS A 145 1.59 -3.59 26.94
CA HIS A 145 2.55 -2.55 27.31
C HIS A 145 1.93 -1.15 27.13
N PRO A 146 2.38 -0.15 27.91
CA PRO A 146 1.93 1.23 27.72
C PRO A 146 2.40 1.77 26.37
N ARG A 147 1.55 2.60 25.74
CA ARG A 147 1.90 3.28 24.48
C ARG A 147 3.09 4.22 24.71
N PRO A 148 4.16 4.15 23.89
CA PRO A 148 5.29 5.05 24.02
C PRO A 148 4.92 6.48 23.60
N GLN A 149 5.63 7.49 24.13
CA GLN A 149 5.43 8.89 23.74
C GLN A 149 5.82 9.17 22.27
N VAL A 150 6.72 8.36 21.72
CA VAL A 150 7.18 8.42 20.34
C VAL A 150 7.08 7.02 19.74
N GLN A 151 6.44 6.90 18.57
CA GLN A 151 6.27 5.63 17.89
C GLN A 151 7.62 5.06 17.43
N SER A 152 7.88 3.79 17.75
CA SER A 152 9.12 3.08 17.37
C SER A 152 9.03 2.42 15.99
N TYR A 153 7.82 2.29 15.44
CA TYR A 153 7.48 1.56 14.20
C TYR A 153 7.85 0.08 14.21
N GLN A 154 8.28 -0.47 15.34
CA GLN A 154 8.59 -1.90 15.46
C GLN A 154 7.29 -2.71 15.38
N GLY A 155 7.28 -3.73 14.53
CA GLY A 155 6.11 -4.56 14.29
C GLY A 155 6.43 -6.02 14.09
N ALA A 156 5.38 -6.82 14.08
CA ALA A 156 5.41 -8.24 13.71
C ALA A 156 4.22 -8.55 12.79
N ALA A 157 4.33 -9.66 12.06
CA ALA A 157 3.26 -10.15 11.21
C ALA A 157 2.74 -11.48 11.74
N LEU A 158 1.41 -11.63 11.76
CA LEU A 158 0.74 -12.90 12.05
C LEU A 158 -0.09 -13.32 10.85
N ALA A 159 0.26 -14.47 10.26
CA ALA A 159 -0.49 -15.03 9.15
C ALA A 159 -1.75 -15.75 9.68
N LEU A 160 -2.91 -15.38 9.13
CA LEU A 160 -4.18 -16.05 9.35
C LEU A 160 -4.80 -16.42 8.01
N GLN A 161 -5.23 -17.68 7.88
CA GLN A 161 -5.85 -18.19 6.66
C GLN A 161 -7.31 -18.55 6.91
N LEU A 162 -8.22 -17.93 6.15
CA LEU A 162 -9.62 -18.33 6.13
C LEU A 162 -9.76 -19.61 5.28
N PRO A 163 -10.37 -20.68 5.81
CA PRO A 163 -10.60 -21.90 5.03
C PRO A 163 -11.38 -21.59 3.75
N ALA A 164 -11.02 -22.24 2.63
CA ALA A 164 -11.66 -22.01 1.34
C ALA A 164 -13.21 -22.09 1.37
N PRO A 165 -13.85 -23.03 2.11
CA PRO A 165 -15.30 -23.05 2.24
C PRO A 165 -15.88 -21.79 2.91
N LEU A 166 -15.19 -21.22 3.90
CA LEU A 166 -15.60 -20.00 4.57
C LEU A 166 -15.45 -18.79 3.64
N SER A 167 -14.32 -18.67 2.95
CA SER A 167 -14.09 -17.61 1.96
C SER A 167 -15.15 -17.61 0.86
N ALA A 168 -15.52 -18.78 0.34
CA ALA A 168 -16.60 -18.91 -0.64
C ALA A 168 -17.98 -18.52 -0.09
N ARG A 169 -18.26 -18.81 1.18
CA ARG A 169 -19.49 -18.37 1.85
C ARG A 169 -19.53 -16.87 2.05
N LEU A 170 -18.42 -16.25 2.46
CA LEU A 170 -18.32 -14.79 2.62
C LEU A 170 -18.51 -14.05 1.30
N ARG A 171 -17.92 -14.54 0.20
CA ARG A 171 -18.13 -13.98 -1.15
C ARG A 171 -19.61 -14.06 -1.57
N ARG A 172 -20.25 -15.21 -1.39
CA ARG A 172 -21.68 -15.38 -1.70
C ARG A 172 -22.56 -14.48 -0.83
N PHE A 173 -22.29 -14.39 0.46
CA PHE A 173 -23.00 -13.50 1.37
C PHE A 173 -22.89 -12.04 0.93
N SER A 174 -21.67 -11.59 0.58
CA SER A 174 -21.42 -10.24 0.07
C SER A 174 -22.29 -9.97 -1.16
N GLN A 175 -22.25 -10.88 -2.14
CA GLN A 175 -23.03 -10.76 -3.39
C GLN A 175 -24.54 -10.71 -3.14
N GLN A 176 -25.07 -11.60 -2.30
CA GLN A 176 -26.51 -11.66 -1.97
C GLN A 176 -27.02 -10.38 -1.30
N ARG A 177 -26.16 -9.65 -0.58
CA ARG A 177 -26.48 -8.38 0.08
C ARG A 177 -26.08 -7.16 -0.76
N GLY A 178 -25.58 -7.35 -1.98
CA GLY A 178 -25.11 -6.26 -2.83
C GLY A 178 -23.93 -5.48 -2.23
N LEU A 179 -23.06 -6.19 -1.50
CA LEU A 179 -21.84 -5.69 -0.86
C LEU A 179 -20.61 -6.20 -1.61
N THR A 180 -19.51 -5.45 -1.54
CA THR A 180 -18.20 -5.97 -1.92
C THR A 180 -17.64 -6.86 -0.79
N PRO A 181 -16.70 -7.78 -1.09
CA PRO A 181 -15.98 -8.51 -0.04
C PRO A 181 -15.29 -7.58 0.96
N PHE A 182 -14.78 -6.43 0.49
CA PHE A 182 -14.20 -5.40 1.34
C PHE A 182 -15.19 -4.88 2.38
N MET A 183 -16.39 -4.46 1.96
CA MET A 183 -17.42 -3.94 2.89
C MET A 183 -17.80 -4.97 3.96
N THR A 184 -17.88 -6.25 3.57
CA THR A 184 -18.17 -7.34 4.51
C THR A 184 -17.05 -7.55 5.53
N LEU A 185 -15.79 -7.54 5.06
CA LEU A 185 -14.62 -7.67 5.94
C LEU A 185 -14.45 -6.44 6.84
N LEU A 186 -14.72 -5.24 6.32
CA LEU A 186 -14.72 -4.00 7.09
C LEU A 186 -15.75 -4.06 8.22
N GLY A 187 -16.95 -4.57 7.96
CA GLY A 187 -17.95 -4.78 9.02
C GLY A 187 -17.49 -5.76 10.10
N ALA A 188 -16.93 -6.90 9.70
CA ALA A 188 -16.39 -7.86 10.66
C ALA A 188 -15.23 -7.27 11.48
N TRP A 189 -14.34 -6.51 10.84
CA TRP A 189 -13.20 -5.85 11.48
C TRP A 189 -13.66 -4.76 12.45
N SER A 190 -14.59 -3.89 12.05
CA SER A 190 -15.14 -2.85 12.91
C SER A 190 -15.88 -3.41 14.12
N ILE A 191 -16.64 -4.50 13.97
CA ILE A 191 -17.25 -5.20 15.11
C ILE A 191 -16.17 -5.69 16.08
N LEU A 192 -15.12 -6.32 15.58
CA LEU A 192 -14.03 -6.82 16.43
C LEU A 192 -13.34 -5.68 17.18
N LEU A 193 -12.96 -4.61 16.48
CA LEU A 193 -12.32 -3.44 17.07
C LEU A 193 -13.20 -2.76 18.11
N SER A 194 -14.48 -2.57 17.81
CA SER A 194 -15.46 -1.99 18.74
C SER A 194 -15.59 -2.84 20.01
N ARG A 195 -15.70 -4.18 19.87
CA ARG A 195 -15.83 -5.09 21.01
C ARG A 195 -14.58 -5.14 21.88
N LEU A 196 -13.39 -5.09 21.28
CA LEU A 196 -12.12 -5.10 22.02
C LEU A 196 -11.85 -3.79 22.74
N SER A 197 -12.17 -2.66 22.10
CA SER A 197 -11.95 -1.32 22.67
C SER A 197 -13.08 -0.83 23.56
N ASN A 198 -14.23 -1.50 23.55
CA ASN A 198 -15.47 -1.03 24.16
C ASN A 198 -15.91 0.36 23.64
N GLN A 199 -15.52 0.71 22.41
CA GLN A 199 -15.92 1.95 21.74
C GLN A 199 -17.08 1.65 20.76
N ALA A 200 -18.14 2.46 20.82
CA ALA A 200 -19.27 2.34 19.89
C ALA A 200 -18.91 2.80 18.47
N GLU A 201 -17.90 3.65 18.33
CA GLU A 201 -17.42 4.12 17.04
C GLU A 201 -15.94 3.78 16.88
N VAL A 202 -15.54 3.43 15.66
CA VAL A 202 -14.14 3.20 15.29
C VAL A 202 -13.82 3.93 14.00
N VAL A 203 -12.57 4.37 13.84
CA VAL A 203 -12.07 4.88 12.55
C VAL A 203 -11.10 3.87 11.98
N VAL A 204 -11.38 3.39 10.77
CA VAL A 204 -10.54 2.42 10.06
C VAL A 204 -9.95 3.11 8.84
N GLY A 205 -8.62 3.13 8.76
CA GLY A 205 -7.92 3.55 7.55
C GLY A 205 -8.09 2.51 6.44
N THR A 206 -8.21 2.95 5.19
CA THR A 206 -8.14 2.05 4.04
C THR A 206 -7.45 2.74 2.86
N PRO A 207 -6.44 2.10 2.25
CA PRO A 207 -5.83 2.63 1.05
C PRO A 207 -6.74 2.37 -0.15
N VAL A 208 -6.86 3.36 -1.03
CA VAL A 208 -7.51 3.25 -2.32
C VAL A 208 -6.48 3.47 -3.41
N ALA A 209 -6.55 2.69 -4.51
CA ALA A 209 -5.62 2.83 -5.63
C ALA A 209 -5.69 4.22 -6.27
N ASN A 210 -6.85 4.89 -6.19
CA ASN A 210 -7.07 6.26 -6.66
C ASN A 210 -6.66 6.44 -8.14
N ARG A 211 -6.98 5.45 -8.97
CA ARG A 211 -6.80 5.43 -10.43
C ARG A 211 -8.16 5.38 -11.11
N PRO A 212 -8.93 6.49 -11.09
CA PRO A 212 -10.31 6.49 -11.61
C PRO A 212 -10.37 6.46 -13.15
N ARG A 213 -9.22 6.60 -13.83
CA ARG A 213 -9.12 6.69 -15.29
C ARG A 213 -8.25 5.58 -15.84
N ARG A 214 -8.64 5.03 -16.99
CA ARG A 214 -7.92 3.94 -17.65
C ARG A 214 -6.50 4.35 -18.03
N GLU A 215 -6.31 5.60 -18.44
CA GLU A 215 -5.02 6.16 -18.84
C GLU A 215 -4.02 6.17 -17.68
N THR A 216 -4.49 6.15 -16.42
CA THR A 216 -3.63 6.08 -15.23
C THR A 216 -3.26 4.65 -14.84
N GLU A 217 -3.91 3.61 -15.38
CA GLU A 217 -3.67 2.23 -14.98
C GLU A 217 -2.29 1.72 -15.40
N ALA A 218 -1.76 2.22 -16.52
CA ALA A 218 -0.44 1.85 -17.04
C ALA A 218 0.71 2.70 -16.46
N LEU A 219 0.42 3.70 -15.61
CA LEU A 219 1.46 4.61 -15.12
C LEU A 219 2.12 4.05 -13.85
N ILE A 220 3.45 4.12 -13.79
CA ILE A 220 4.20 3.99 -12.54
C ILE A 220 4.21 5.35 -11.83
N GLY A 221 3.81 5.37 -10.56
CA GLY A 221 3.73 6.58 -9.75
C GLY A 221 3.05 6.35 -8.40
N PHE A 222 2.99 7.39 -7.57
CA PHE A 222 2.29 7.32 -6.28
C PHE A 222 0.85 7.83 -6.42
N PHE A 223 -0.10 6.92 -6.64
CA PHE A 223 -1.51 7.28 -6.78
C PHE A 223 -2.29 7.02 -5.49
N VAL A 224 -1.89 6.01 -4.73
CA VAL A 224 -2.58 5.58 -3.51
C VAL A 224 -2.94 6.75 -2.60
N ASN A 225 -4.21 6.84 -2.24
CA ASN A 225 -4.70 7.72 -1.19
C ASN A 225 -5.24 6.89 -0.03
N THR A 226 -5.33 7.48 1.16
CA THR A 226 -5.87 6.82 2.35
C THR A 226 -7.17 7.46 2.78
N LEU A 227 -8.20 6.65 3.00
CA LEU A 227 -9.51 7.10 3.47
C LEU A 227 -9.69 6.69 4.94
N ALA A 228 -10.18 7.62 5.77
CA ALA A 228 -10.50 7.37 7.17
C ALA A 228 -12.00 7.10 7.31
N LEU A 229 -12.38 5.83 7.48
CA LEU A 229 -13.77 5.41 7.58
C LEU A 229 -14.21 5.37 9.04
N ARG A 230 -14.92 6.41 9.50
CA ARG A 230 -15.63 6.39 10.77
C ARG A 230 -16.87 5.51 10.66
N ILE A 231 -16.97 4.52 11.55
CA ILE A 231 -18.00 3.49 11.54
C ILE A 231 -18.62 3.42 12.93
N ASP A 232 -19.92 3.65 13.00
CA ASP A 232 -20.73 3.41 14.20
C ASP A 232 -21.18 1.94 14.25
N VAL A 233 -20.91 1.31 15.39
CA VAL A 233 -21.18 -0.09 15.72
C VAL A 233 -22.05 -0.17 16.98
N PRO A 234 -23.35 0.14 16.90
CA PRO A 234 -24.24 0.08 18.05
C PRO A 234 -24.34 -1.36 18.58
N ALA A 235 -24.27 -1.53 19.90
CA ALA A 235 -24.15 -2.83 20.58
C ALA A 235 -25.24 -3.86 20.21
N ASP A 236 -26.46 -3.38 19.92
CA ASP A 236 -27.65 -4.18 19.64
C ASP A 236 -28.13 -4.10 18.18
N SER A 237 -27.30 -3.58 17.27
CA SER A 237 -27.67 -3.48 15.86
C SER A 237 -27.51 -4.84 15.14
N PRO A 238 -28.52 -5.31 14.39
CA PRO A 238 -28.37 -6.44 13.49
C PRO A 238 -27.22 -6.21 12.50
N VAL A 239 -26.46 -7.26 12.21
CA VAL A 239 -25.29 -7.20 11.31
C VAL A 239 -25.68 -6.66 9.94
N GLU A 240 -26.87 -7.01 9.44
CA GLU A 240 -27.40 -6.49 8.18
C GLU A 240 -27.48 -4.95 8.16
N GLN A 241 -28.00 -4.34 9.22
CA GLN A 241 -28.13 -2.88 9.30
C GLN A 241 -26.76 -2.20 9.38
N LEU A 242 -25.82 -2.80 10.11
CA LEU A 242 -24.44 -2.31 10.13
C LEU A 242 -23.81 -2.36 8.74
N LEU A 243 -23.99 -3.45 8.00
CA LEU A 243 -23.42 -3.59 6.66
C LEU A 243 -24.05 -2.64 5.64
N GLU A 244 -25.34 -2.32 5.79
CA GLU A 244 -26.00 -1.27 4.99
C GLU A 244 -25.40 0.10 5.26
N ARG A 245 -25.16 0.45 6.54
CA ARG A 245 -24.45 1.69 6.90
C ARG A 245 -23.03 1.73 6.35
N ILE A 246 -22.28 0.63 6.51
CA ILE A 246 -20.92 0.53 5.98
C ILE A 246 -20.89 0.70 4.46
N LYS A 247 -21.86 0.13 3.75
CA LYS A 247 -21.99 0.32 2.30
C LYS A 247 -22.16 1.80 1.97
N ALA A 248 -23.10 2.50 2.63
CA ALA A 248 -23.32 3.92 2.41
C ALA A 248 -22.04 4.74 2.71
N THR A 249 -21.47 4.59 3.91
CA THR A 249 -20.23 5.27 4.31
C THR A 249 -19.07 5.03 3.35
N THR A 250 -18.89 3.79 2.89
CA THR A 250 -17.81 3.43 1.97
C THR A 250 -18.01 4.07 0.60
N LEU A 251 -19.24 4.08 0.08
CA LEU A 251 -19.56 4.70 -1.21
C LEU A 251 -19.41 6.22 -1.16
N ASP A 252 -19.87 6.86 -0.08
CA ASP A 252 -19.70 8.30 0.12
C ASP A 252 -18.21 8.66 0.22
N ALA A 253 -17.43 7.91 1.00
CA ALA A 253 -15.98 8.09 1.09
C ALA A 253 -15.28 7.91 -0.27
N TYR A 254 -15.69 6.93 -1.08
CA TYR A 254 -15.15 6.76 -2.45
C TYR A 254 -15.54 7.91 -3.39
N GLY A 255 -16.74 8.48 -3.23
CA GLY A 255 -17.14 9.70 -3.95
C GLY A 255 -16.25 10.90 -3.60
N HIS A 256 -15.58 10.86 -2.45
CA HIS A 256 -14.76 11.93 -1.91
C HIS A 256 -13.26 11.60 -1.81
N GLN A 257 -12.80 10.58 -2.54
CA GLN A 257 -11.42 10.08 -2.46
C GLN A 257 -10.36 10.99 -3.09
N ASP A 258 -10.75 12.06 -3.80
CA ASP A 258 -9.78 12.92 -4.50
C ASP A 258 -8.94 13.77 -3.53
N LEU A 259 -9.45 14.06 -2.33
CA LEU A 259 -8.75 14.87 -1.34
C LEU A 259 -7.65 14.03 -0.68
N PRO A 260 -6.37 14.43 -0.77
CA PRO A 260 -5.29 13.72 -0.12
C PRO A 260 -5.51 13.63 1.40
N PHE A 261 -5.18 12.48 1.98
CA PHE A 261 -5.33 12.24 3.42
C PHE A 261 -4.68 13.33 4.28
N GLU A 262 -3.51 13.83 3.88
CA GLU A 262 -2.79 14.88 4.58
C GLU A 262 -3.59 16.19 4.62
N GLN A 263 -4.33 16.51 3.56
CA GLN A 263 -5.22 17.68 3.53
C GLN A 263 -6.47 17.47 4.39
N VAL A 264 -6.95 16.22 4.54
CA VAL A 264 -8.01 15.89 5.50
C VAL A 264 -7.53 16.13 6.93
N VAL A 265 -6.32 15.66 7.27
CA VAL A 265 -5.69 15.90 8.58
C VAL A 265 -5.48 17.40 8.82
N GLU A 266 -4.98 18.14 7.84
CA GLU A 266 -4.80 19.59 7.93
C GLU A 266 -6.12 20.33 8.16
N ALA A 267 -7.18 19.93 7.47
CA ALA A 267 -8.50 20.57 7.61
C ALA A 267 -9.17 20.28 8.95
N LEU A 268 -8.94 19.10 9.54
CA LEU A 268 -9.51 18.68 10.83
C LEU A 268 -8.70 19.17 12.03
N GLN A 269 -7.41 19.41 11.84
CA GLN A 269 -6.47 19.80 12.91
C GLN A 269 -6.62 18.95 14.19
N PRO A 270 -6.56 17.61 14.10
CA PRO A 270 -6.64 16.76 15.28
C PRO A 270 -5.45 17.04 16.21
N GLU A 271 -5.59 16.66 17.48
CA GLU A 271 -4.50 16.76 18.45
C GLU A 271 -3.26 16.03 17.92
N ARG A 272 -2.14 16.75 17.85
CA ARG A 272 -0.88 16.21 17.33
C ARG A 272 -0.23 15.35 18.40
N SER A 273 0.11 14.12 18.02
CA SER A 273 0.81 13.17 18.87
C SER A 273 1.98 12.56 18.10
N LEU A 274 3.09 12.33 18.80
CA LEU A 274 4.21 11.55 18.27
C LEU A 274 4.05 10.05 18.57
N GLY A 275 3.09 9.67 19.41
CA GLY A 275 2.88 8.30 19.87
C GLY A 275 1.86 7.50 19.06
N HIS A 276 1.13 8.14 18.13
CA HIS A 276 0.20 7.49 17.22
C HIS A 276 -0.08 8.35 15.97
N SER A 277 -0.52 7.68 14.91
CA SER A 277 -1.06 8.31 13.71
C SER A 277 -2.33 9.12 14.01
N PRO A 278 -2.56 10.22 13.26
CA PRO A 278 -3.80 10.99 13.36
C PRO A 278 -4.99 10.20 12.78
N LEU A 279 -6.19 10.48 13.30
CA LEU A 279 -7.50 9.99 12.86
C LEU A 279 -7.78 8.49 13.03
N PHE A 280 -6.82 7.59 12.83
CA PHE A 280 -7.01 6.15 13.03
C PHE A 280 -5.70 5.44 13.38
N GLN A 281 -5.81 4.27 14.02
CA GLN A 281 -4.66 3.42 14.40
C GLN A 281 -4.83 1.96 13.95
N ALA A 282 -5.88 1.68 13.17
CA ALA A 282 -6.09 0.39 12.54
C ALA A 282 -6.42 0.61 11.06
N MET A 283 -5.83 -0.21 10.19
CA MET A 283 -6.02 -0.15 8.75
C MET A 283 -6.51 -1.50 8.24
N LEU A 284 -7.46 -1.47 7.30
CA LEU A 284 -7.87 -2.65 6.55
C LEU A 284 -7.48 -2.47 5.07
N VAL A 285 -6.58 -3.34 4.62
CA VAL A 285 -6.11 -3.40 3.23
C VAL A 285 -6.65 -4.67 2.60
N LEU A 286 -7.33 -4.56 1.48
CA LEU A 286 -7.72 -5.71 0.68
C LEU A 286 -6.87 -5.73 -0.61
N GLY A 287 -6.06 -6.78 -0.77
CA GLY A 287 -5.18 -6.98 -1.93
C GLY A 287 -5.96 -7.29 -3.20
N ASN A 288 -6.62 -6.28 -3.75
CA ASN A 288 -7.35 -6.33 -5.03
C ASN A 288 -6.57 -5.64 -6.17
N THR A 289 -5.29 -5.33 -5.95
CA THR A 289 -4.39 -4.87 -7.01
C THR A 289 -4.03 -6.05 -7.92
N PRO A 290 -3.49 -5.82 -9.13
CA PRO A 290 -2.99 -6.87 -10.02
C PRO A 290 -1.73 -7.57 -9.47
N GLN A 291 -1.80 -8.09 -8.25
CA GLN A 291 -0.68 -8.72 -7.54
C GLN A 291 -0.39 -10.14 -8.04
N ASP A 292 -1.21 -10.65 -8.96
CA ASP A 292 -1.15 -12.01 -9.50
C ASP A 292 -0.20 -12.15 -10.71
N GLN A 293 0.48 -11.07 -11.14
CA GLN A 293 1.54 -11.22 -12.14
C GLN A 293 2.79 -11.77 -11.47
N ALA A 294 3.02 -13.06 -11.66
CA ALA A 294 4.29 -13.67 -11.33
C ALA A 294 5.39 -13.04 -12.19
N LEU A 295 6.54 -12.76 -11.57
CA LEU A 295 7.74 -12.47 -12.31
C LEU A 295 8.17 -13.75 -13.04
N GLU A 296 8.19 -13.71 -14.36
CA GLU A 296 8.47 -14.84 -15.25
C GLU A 296 9.46 -14.39 -16.32
N LEU A 297 10.70 -14.84 -16.18
CA LEU A 297 11.80 -14.44 -17.05
C LEU A 297 12.28 -15.67 -17.84
N PRO A 298 12.08 -15.73 -19.17
CA PRO A 298 12.50 -16.85 -20.00
C PRO A 298 13.94 -17.28 -19.76
N GLY A 299 14.16 -18.56 -19.44
CA GLY A 299 15.48 -19.11 -19.18
C GLY A 299 15.96 -18.98 -17.73
N LEU A 300 15.17 -18.37 -16.82
CA LEU A 300 15.47 -18.30 -15.39
C LEU A 300 14.45 -19.09 -14.56
N SER A 301 14.93 -19.66 -13.45
CA SER A 301 14.09 -20.18 -12.38
C SER A 301 14.09 -19.17 -11.23
N LEU A 302 12.91 -18.70 -10.84
CA LEU A 302 12.76 -17.63 -9.86
C LEU A 302 12.11 -18.15 -8.59
N SER A 303 12.67 -17.76 -7.45
CA SER A 303 12.12 -18.03 -6.13
C SER A 303 12.16 -16.75 -5.28
N PRO A 304 11.12 -16.48 -4.48
CA PRO A 304 11.11 -15.32 -3.61
C PRO A 304 12.10 -15.49 -2.45
N LEU A 305 12.89 -14.46 -2.17
CA LEU A 305 13.69 -14.39 -0.96
C LEU A 305 12.81 -13.90 0.21
N ALA A 306 12.64 -14.72 1.23
CA ALA A 306 11.88 -14.32 2.42
C ALA A 306 12.59 -13.17 3.14
N GLN A 307 11.91 -12.02 3.28
CA GLN A 307 12.39 -10.90 4.08
C GLN A 307 11.52 -10.75 5.33
N PRO A 308 12.10 -10.71 6.54
CA PRO A 308 11.33 -10.45 7.74
C PRO A 308 10.80 -9.00 7.74
N THR A 309 9.48 -8.84 7.80
CA THR A 309 8.85 -7.53 8.03
C THR A 309 8.98 -7.15 9.49
N GLY A 310 9.94 -6.27 9.82
CA GLY A 310 10.18 -5.77 11.17
C GLY A 310 9.56 -4.40 11.47
N THR A 311 8.80 -3.82 10.52
CA THR A 311 8.18 -2.50 10.68
C THR A 311 6.69 -2.51 10.36
N THR A 312 5.94 -1.65 11.06
CA THR A 312 4.51 -1.41 10.89
C THR A 312 4.24 0.09 11.06
N GLN A 313 3.24 0.62 10.34
CA GLN A 313 2.80 2.03 10.48
C GLN A 313 1.96 2.26 11.75
N PHE A 314 1.53 1.20 12.44
CA PHE A 314 0.67 1.23 13.63
C PHE A 314 1.23 0.33 14.72
#